data_AF-A0AAD6V6P6-F1
#
_entry.id   AF-A0AAD6V6P6-F1
#
_cell.length_a   1.000
_cell.length_b   1.000
_cell.length_c   1.000
_cell.angle_alpha   90.00
_cell.angle_beta   90.00
_cell.angle_gamma   90.00
#
_symmetry.space_group_name_H-M   'P 1'
#
loop_
_entity.id
_entity.type
_entity.pdbx_description
1 polymer ?
#
loop_
_entity_poly.entity_id
_entity_poly.type
_entity_poly.pdbx_seq_one_letter_code
_entity_poly.pdbx_strand_id
1 'polypeptide(L)'
;LSSWNPTMRWKFSRSPFAACTWNFCAAICALHLDFANLAWGWCAITALGNFNPDRGGHLILWNLKLVVRFPPGSTIFIPSALLRHSNTSIQRGTNFDVTASPRTT
;
A
#
# COMPACT_ATOMS: atom_id res chain seq x y z
N LEU A 1 -16.23 -6.18 15.00
CA LEU A 1 -16.36 -4.89 14.28
C LEU A 1 -17.82 -4.54 14.03
N SER A 2 -18.66 -5.39 13.41
CA SER A 2 -20.10 -5.07 13.23
C SER A 2 -20.93 -5.11 14.52
N SER A 3 -20.44 -5.77 15.59
CA SER A 3 -21.12 -5.83 16.88
C SER A 3 -21.12 -4.51 17.64
N TRP A 4 -20.18 -3.61 17.36
CA TRP A 4 -20.05 -2.31 18.03
C TRP A 4 -20.78 -1.19 17.27
N ASN A 5 -20.88 -1.30 15.94
CA ASN A 5 -21.69 -0.40 15.11
C ASN A 5 -22.42 -1.19 14.00
N PRO A 6 -23.75 -1.40 14.14
CA PRO A 6 -24.54 -2.19 13.19
C PRO A 6 -24.72 -1.50 11.82
N THR A 7 -24.41 -0.20 11.70
CA THR A 7 -24.43 0.51 10.39
C THR A 7 -23.20 0.17 9.55
N MET A 8 -22.15 -0.38 10.16
CA MET A 8 -20.88 -0.63 9.51
C MET A 8 -20.95 -1.91 8.67
N ARG A 9 -21.00 -1.75 7.35
CA ARG A 9 -21.02 -2.87 6.40
C ARG A 9 -19.62 -3.18 5.90
N TRP A 10 -19.35 -4.46 5.71
CA TRP A 10 -18.07 -4.88 5.15
C TRP A 10 -18.01 -4.54 3.66
N LYS A 11 -17.06 -3.68 3.27
CA LYS A 11 -16.98 -3.15 1.90
C LYS A 11 -16.43 -4.17 0.90
N PHE A 12 -15.63 -5.14 1.36
CA PHE A 12 -14.99 -6.15 0.52
C PHE A 12 -15.37 -7.54 1.00
N SER A 13 -16.31 -8.17 0.31
CA SER A 13 -16.63 -9.57 0.58
C SER A 13 -15.37 -10.42 0.36
N ARG A 14 -15.04 -11.27 1.35
CA ARG A 14 -13.87 -12.17 1.33
C ARG A 14 -12.49 -11.49 1.34
N SER A 15 -12.40 -10.23 1.74
CA SER A 15 -11.11 -9.59 2.07
C SER A 15 -10.95 -9.47 3.59
N PRO A 16 -9.74 -9.73 4.14
CA PRO A 16 -9.43 -9.41 5.53
C PRO A 16 -9.20 -7.89 5.75
N PHE A 17 -9.12 -7.09 4.68
CA PHE A 17 -8.83 -5.66 4.74
C PHE A 17 -10.08 -4.79 4.67
N ALA A 18 -10.12 -3.73 5.50
CA ALA A 18 -11.24 -2.79 5.58
C ALA A 18 -11.28 -1.80 4.42
N ALA A 19 -10.13 -1.54 3.82
CA ALA A 19 -9.99 -0.59 2.74
C ALA A 19 -8.94 -1.05 1.73
N CYS A 20 -9.10 -0.60 0.49
CA CYS A 20 -8.04 -0.60 -0.50
C CYS A 20 -7.94 0.78 -1.15
N THR A 21 -6.73 1.12 -1.58
CA THR A 21 -6.37 2.34 -2.30
C THR A 21 -5.64 1.91 -3.56
N TRP A 22 -5.91 2.61 -4.66
CA TRP A 22 -5.28 2.34 -5.96
C TRP A 22 -4.46 3.56 -6.35
N ASN A 23 -3.17 3.36 -6.61
CA ASN A 23 -2.32 4.40 -7.16
C ASN A 23 -2.23 4.19 -8.69
N PHE A 24 -2.70 5.18 -9.45
CA PHE A 24 -2.73 5.10 -10.91
C PHE A 24 -1.63 5.97 -11.53
N CYS A 25 -1.16 5.59 -12.73
CA CYS A 25 -0.12 6.31 -13.46
C CYS A 25 1.20 6.43 -12.66
N ALA A 26 2.01 7.44 -12.98
CA ALA A 26 3.24 7.78 -12.25
C ALA A 26 2.97 8.41 -10.87
N ALA A 27 1.99 7.89 -10.12
CA ALA A 27 1.69 8.31 -8.77
C ALA A 27 2.95 8.16 -7.90
N ILE A 28 3.41 9.30 -7.40
CA ILE A 28 4.49 9.39 -6.42
C ILE A 28 3.82 9.49 -5.06
N CYS A 29 4.18 8.58 -4.17
CA CYS A 29 3.80 8.66 -2.78
C CYS A 29 4.94 9.28 -2.01
N ALA A 30 4.77 10.55 -1.61
CA ALA A 30 5.71 11.25 -0.76
C ALA A 30 5.88 10.53 0.58
N LEU A 31 6.96 10.84 1.30
CA LEU A 31 7.25 10.25 2.60
C LEU A 31 6.08 10.46 3.58
N HIS A 32 5.47 9.37 4.04
CA HIS A 32 4.32 9.42 4.95
C HIS A 32 4.26 8.18 5.85
N LEU A 33 3.28 8.22 6.76
CA LEU A 33 2.79 7.09 7.54
C LEU A 33 1.30 6.98 7.27
N ASP A 34 0.79 5.76 7.27
CA ASP A 34 -0.65 5.54 7.22
C ASP A 34 -1.24 5.61 8.64
N PHE A 35 -1.36 6.82 9.19
CA PHE A 35 -1.86 7.03 10.55
C PHE A 35 -3.28 6.49 10.79
N ALA A 36 -4.06 6.32 9.72
CA ALA A 36 -5.39 5.73 9.77
C ALA A 36 -5.39 4.19 9.72
N ASN A 37 -4.23 3.53 9.71
CA ASN A 37 -4.13 2.08 9.79
C ASN A 37 -3.92 1.63 11.23
N LEU A 38 -4.38 0.41 11.54
CA LEU A 38 -4.10 -0.20 12.84
C LEU A 38 -2.58 -0.31 13.04
N ALA A 39 -2.08 0.17 14.18
CA ALA A 39 -0.64 0.16 14.47
C ALA A 39 -0.01 -1.25 14.39
N TRP A 40 -0.76 -2.26 14.81
CA TRP A 40 -0.39 -3.68 14.71
C TRP A 40 -0.87 -4.37 13.42
N GLY A 41 -1.56 -3.62 12.56
CA GLY A 41 -2.10 -4.11 11.30
C GLY A 41 -1.04 -4.17 10.20
N TRP A 42 -1.09 -5.23 9.42
CA TRP A 42 -0.26 -5.39 8.23
C TRP A 42 -0.99 -4.86 7.01
N CYS A 43 -0.32 -4.05 6.18
CA CYS A 43 -0.82 -3.61 4.88
C CYS A 43 -0.21 -4.47 3.79
N ALA A 44 -1.03 -4.91 2.85
CA ALA A 44 -0.57 -5.57 1.63
C ALA A 44 -0.45 -4.52 0.53
N ILE A 45 0.78 -4.24 0.09
CA ILE A 45 1.05 -3.42 -1.09
C ILE A 45 1.35 -4.39 -2.22
N THR A 46 0.67 -4.26 -3.34
CA THR A 46 0.87 -5.10 -4.53
C THR A 46 1.19 -4.22 -5.71
N ALA A 47 2.36 -4.39 -6.33
CA ALA A 47 2.70 -3.71 -7.58
C ALA A 47 1.94 -4.36 -8.73
N LEU A 48 0.93 -3.67 -9.25
CA LEU A 48 0.26 -4.06 -10.50
C LEU A 48 0.78 -3.24 -11.67
N GLY A 49 0.49 -3.68 -12.90
CA GLY A 49 0.85 -2.99 -14.13
C GLY A 49 2.03 -3.63 -14.88
N ASN A 50 2.55 -2.92 -15.87
CA ASN A 50 3.73 -3.33 -16.65
C ASN A 50 4.73 -2.17 -16.64
N PHE A 51 5.79 -2.28 -15.85
CA PHE A 51 6.86 -1.28 -15.78
C PHE A 51 8.20 -1.99 -15.57
N ASN A 52 9.30 -1.32 -15.90
CA ASN A 52 10.64 -1.83 -15.62
C ASN A 52 11.03 -1.49 -14.17
N PRO A 53 11.15 -2.49 -13.26
CA PRO A 53 11.44 -2.25 -11.86
C PRO A 53 12.87 -1.83 -11.57
N ASP A 54 13.78 -1.84 -12.55
CA ASP A 54 15.13 -1.29 -12.40
C ASP A 54 15.17 0.22 -12.72
N ARG A 55 14.07 0.79 -13.23
CA ARG A 55 13.98 2.19 -13.66
C ARG A 55 12.99 3.02 -12.85
N GLY A 56 12.39 2.47 -11.79
CA GLY A 56 11.40 3.16 -10.96
C GLY A 56 10.49 2.23 -10.18
N GLY A 57 9.49 2.79 -9.50
CA GLY A 57 8.55 2.01 -8.69
C GLY A 57 9.18 1.32 -7.47
N HIS A 58 10.31 1.82 -6.97
CA HIS A 58 10.91 1.29 -5.74
C HIS A 58 10.10 1.72 -4.51
N LEU A 59 9.96 0.80 -3.56
CA LEU A 59 9.41 1.09 -2.23
C LEU A 59 10.57 1.40 -1.28
N ILE A 60 10.54 2.59 -0.66
CA ILE A 60 11.57 3.03 0.27
C ILE A 60 11.00 2.94 1.69
N LEU A 61 11.66 2.16 2.55
CA LEU A 61 11.33 2.01 3.96
C LEU A 61 12.40 2.74 4.78
N TRP A 62 12.11 4.00 5.14
CA TRP A 62 13.11 4.92 5.66
C TRP A 62 13.64 4.51 7.03
N ASN A 63 12.77 4.04 7.92
CA ASN A 63 13.18 3.57 9.25
C ASN A 63 14.12 2.37 9.19
N LEU A 64 13.98 1.53 8.17
CA LEU A 64 14.81 0.34 7.95
C LEU A 64 16.04 0.64 7.09
N LYS A 65 16.17 1.87 6.58
CA LYS A 65 17.19 2.27 5.59
C LYS A 65 17.23 1.31 4.39
N LEU A 66 16.07 0.84 3.96
CA LEU A 66 15.92 -0.17 2.92
C LEU A 66 15.24 0.42 1.68
N VAL A 67 15.84 0.19 0.52
CA VAL A 67 15.21 0.42 -0.77
C VAL A 67 14.88 -0.94 -1.37
N VAL A 68 13.59 -1.21 -1.54
CA VAL A 68 13.08 -2.47 -2.07
C VAL A 68 12.79 -2.27 -3.55
N ARG A 69 13.49 -3.02 -4.39
CA ARG A 69 13.09 -3.19 -5.79
C ARG A 69 11.76 -3.94 -5.81
N PHE A 70 10.72 -3.32 -6.38
CA PHE A 70 9.35 -3.84 -6.28
C PHE A 70 8.80 -4.19 -7.67
N PRO A 71 9.02 -5.43 -8.16
CA PRO A 71 8.64 -5.82 -9.51
C PRO A 71 7.12 -5.93 -9.72
N PRO A 72 6.63 -5.74 -10.96
CA PRO A 72 5.22 -5.98 -11.26
C PRO A 72 4.80 -7.41 -10.89
N GLY A 73 3.62 -7.55 -10.29
CA GLY A 73 3.09 -8.81 -9.77
C GLY A 73 3.56 -9.17 -8.35
N SER A 74 4.47 -8.39 -7.75
CA SER A 74 4.91 -8.66 -6.38
C SER A 74 4.01 -8.02 -5.32
N THR A 75 3.95 -8.66 -4.15
CA THR A 75 3.24 -8.18 -2.98
C THR A 75 4.19 -8.15 -1.79
N ILE A 76 4.14 -7.07 -1.00
CA ILE A 76 4.85 -6.94 0.27
C ILE A 76 3.86 -6.61 1.39
N PHE A 77 4.10 -7.19 2.56
CA PHE A 77 3.37 -6.86 3.77
C PHE A 77 4.23 -5.96 4.66
N ILE A 78 3.72 -4.79 5.02
CA ILE A 78 4.40 -3.86 5.94
C ILE A 78 3.45 -3.32 7.03
N PRO A 79 3.94 -3.08 8.25
CA PRO A 79 3.20 -2.29 9.25
C PRO A 79 3.26 -0.80 8.88
N SER A 80 2.45 -0.38 7.90
CA SER A 80 2.54 0.96 7.28
C SER A 80 2.18 2.12 8.21
N ALA A 81 1.49 1.84 9.32
CA ALA A 81 1.25 2.79 10.41
C ALA A 81 2.50 3.08 11.25
N LEU A 82 3.50 2.17 11.24
CA LEU A 82 4.72 2.27 12.04
C LEU A 82 5.97 2.58 11.21
N LEU A 83 5.98 2.20 9.93
CA LEU A 83 7.12 2.39 9.03
C LEU A 83 6.89 3.55 8.09
N ARG A 84 7.74 4.58 8.19
CA ARG A 84 7.76 5.69 7.24
C ARG A 84 8.19 5.17 5.88
N HIS A 85 7.33 5.36 4.90
CA HIS A 85 7.54 4.81 3.57
C HIS A 85 7.15 5.80 2.47
N SER A 86 7.71 5.57 1.29
CA SER A 86 7.44 6.33 0.06
C SER A 86 7.68 5.43 -1.15
N ASN A 87 7.19 5.81 -2.32
CA ASN A 87 7.55 5.14 -3.57
C ASN A 87 8.20 6.13 -4.55
N THR A 88 9.07 5.62 -5.43
CA THR A 88 9.62 6.41 -6.53
C THR A 88 8.65 6.39 -7.72
N SER A 89 8.64 7.43 -8.55
CA SER A 89 7.86 7.41 -9.78
C SER A 89 8.19 6.21 -10.66
N ILE A 90 7.16 5.73 -11.35
CA ILE A 90 7.30 4.81 -12.49
C ILE A 90 7.32 5.60 -13.80
N GLN A 91 7.68 4.93 -14.89
CA GLN A 91 7.65 5.51 -16.24
C GLN A 91 6.21 5.89 -16.65
N ARG A 92 6.08 6.99 -17.40
CA ARG A 92 4.77 7.46 -17.92
C ARG A 92 4.06 6.35 -18.72
N GLY A 93 2.75 6.22 -18.51
CA GLY A 93 1.89 5.28 -19.23
C GLY A 93 1.71 3.91 -18.57
N THR A 94 2.18 3.74 -17.33
CA THR A 94 2.08 2.47 -16.59
C THR A 94 1.27 2.68 -15.30
N ASN A 95 0.53 1.66 -14.84
CA ASN A 95 -0.16 1.71 -13.54
C ASN A 95 0.78 1.18 -12.47
N PHE A 96 0.74 1.72 -11.26
CA PHE A 96 1.60 1.29 -10.17
C PHE A 96 0.84 1.23 -8.86
N ASP A 97 0.50 0.00 -8.52
CA ASP A 97 0.13 -0.46 -7.18
C ASP A 97 -1.35 -0.42 -6.74
N VAL A 98 -1.68 -1.44 -5.94
CA VAL A 98 -2.88 -1.52 -5.11
C VAL A 98 -2.41 -1.75 -3.68
N THR A 99 -2.79 -0.84 -2.79
CA THR A 99 -2.52 -0.95 -1.36
C THR A 99 -3.81 -1.35 -0.65
N ALA A 100 -3.84 -2.55 -0.07
CA ALA A 100 -4.93 -3.02 0.78
C ALA A 100 -4.51 -2.88 2.26
N SER A 101 -5.31 -2.19 3.05
CA SER A 101 -4.93 -1.76 4.41
C SER A 101 -6.01 -2.11 5.45
N PRO A 102 -5.59 -2.53 6.66
CA PRO A 102 -6.46 -2.67 7.82
C PRO A 102 -6.62 -1.29 8.45
N ARG A 103 -7.58 -0.51 7.93
CA ARG A 103 -7.89 0.83 8.42
C ARG A 103 -8.54 0.78 9.81
N THR A 104 -8.19 1.69 10.71
CA THR A 104 -8.99 1.98 11.91
C THR A 104 -10.32 2.58 11.47
N THR A 105 -11.41 2.04 12.00
CA THR A 105 -12.78 2.51 11.76
C THR A 105 -13.08 3.78 12.54
#